data_AF-A0A2E6ZD68-F1
#
_entry.id   AF-A0A2E6ZD68-F1
#
_cell.length_a   1.000
_cell.length_b   1.000
_cell.length_c   1.000
_cell.angle_alpha   90.00
_cell.angle_beta   90.00
_cell.angle_gamma   90.00
#
_symmetry.space_group_name_H-M   'P 1'
#
loop_
_entity.id
_entity.type
_entity.pdbx_description
1 polymer ?
#
loop_
_entity_poly.entity_id
_entity_poly.type
_entity_poly.pdbx_seq_one_letter_code
_entity_poly.pdbx_strand_id
1 'polypeptide(L)' 'MTDADLTFQAATEELDSILDKLDGDDVNIDSLAIDLQRASELIEWCRARLETTRVEVERIVTDLDDK' A
#
# COMPACT_ATOMS: atom_id res chain seq x y z
N MET A 1 -14.85 9.27 5.98
CA MET A 1 -13.56 9.46 6.67
C MET A 1 -12.61 10.05 5.65
N THR A 2 -11.83 11.06 6.03
CA THR A 2 -11.09 11.94 5.14
C THR A 2 -9.89 11.22 4.50
N ASP A 3 -9.85 11.19 3.17
CA ASP A 3 -8.78 10.72 2.27
C ASP A 3 -7.41 11.43 2.44
N ALA A 4 -7.22 12.18 3.53
CA ALA A 4 -6.12 13.15 3.66
C ALA A 4 -4.81 12.55 4.24
N ASP A 5 -4.85 11.35 4.83
CA ASP A 5 -3.68 10.71 5.43
C ASP A 5 -3.66 9.21 5.14
N LEU A 6 -3.63 8.82 3.86
CA LEU A 6 -3.33 7.44 3.51
C LEU A 6 -1.89 7.15 3.98
N THR A 7 -1.77 6.48 5.12
CA THR A 7 -0.48 6.06 5.70
C THR A 7 -0.14 4.65 5.21
N PHE A 8 1.14 4.31 5.25
CA PHE A 8 1.57 2.94 4.93
C PHE A 8 0.90 1.90 5.83
N GLN A 9 0.71 2.23 7.10
CA GLN A 9 -0.02 1.37 8.04
C GLN A 9 -1.49 1.20 7.63
N ALA A 10 -2.20 2.30 7.35
CA ALA A 10 -3.60 2.23 6.93
C ALA A 10 -3.79 1.45 5.62
N ALA A 11 -2.88 1.63 4.65
CA ALA A 11 -2.90 0.87 3.40
C ALA A 11 -2.69 -0.64 3.63
N THR A 12 -1.85 -1.01 4.61
CA THR A 12 -1.61 -2.41 4.97
C THR A 12 -2.82 -3.00 5.70
N GLU A 13 -3.42 -2.27 6.64
CA GLU A 13 -4.66 -2.67 7.32
C GLU A 13 -5.83 -2.85 6.34
N GLU A 14 -5.94 -1.98 5.33
CA GLU A 14 -6.95 -2.11 4.28
C GLU A 14 -6.71 -3.36 3.41
N LEU A 15 -5.46 -3.68 3.09
CA LEU A 15 -5.10 -4.92 2.39
C LEU A 15 -5.45 -6.18 3.21
N ASP A 16 -5.16 -6.18 4.50
CA ASP A 16 -5.53 -7.29 5.39
C ASP A 16 -7.05 -7.45 5.46
N SER A 17 -7.80 -6.33 5.54
CA SER A 17 -9.26 -6.37 5.51
C SER A 17 -9.81 -6.93 4.19
N ILE A 18 -9.16 -6.64 3.07
CA ILE A 18 -9.50 -7.22 1.77
C ILE A 18 -9.24 -8.73 1.79
N LEU A 19 -8.11 -9.18 2.33
CA LEU A 19 -7.78 -10.61 2.45
C LEU A 19 -8.79 -11.35 3.32
N ASP A 20 -9.16 -10.79 4.48
CA ASP A 20 -10.16 -11.37 5.37
C ASP A 20 -11.53 -11.53 4.69
N LYS A 21 -11.91 -10.57 3.83
CA LYS A 21 -13.13 -10.70 3.02
C LYS A 21 -13.00 -11.83 2.02
N LEU A 22 -11.87 -11.96 1.32
CA LEU A 22 -11.64 -13.00 0.32
C LEU A 22 -11.68 -14.42 0.90
N ASP A 23 -11.26 -14.58 2.16
CA ASP A 23 -11.26 -15.87 2.88
C ASP A 23 -12.63 -16.20 3.53
N GLY A 24 -13.61 -15.29 3.45
CA GLY A 24 -14.96 -15.51 3.98
C GLY A 24 -15.78 -16.51 3.16
N ASP A 25 -16.74 -17.17 3.81
CA ASP A 25 -17.64 -18.14 3.16
C ASP A 25 -18.71 -17.47 2.25
N ASP A 26 -18.98 -16.18 2.42
CA ASP A 26 -20.07 -15.43 1.76
C ASP A 26 -19.56 -14.48 0.65
N VAL A 27 -18.52 -14.93 -0.06
CA VAL A 27 -17.79 -14.09 -1.01
C VAL A 27 -18.48 -14.09 -2.37
N ASN A 28 -18.94 -12.91 -2.78
CA ASN A 28 -19.49 -12.69 -4.10
C ASN A 28 -18.36 -12.43 -5.12
N ILE A 29 -18.39 -13.13 -6.26
CA ILE A 29 -17.44 -12.96 -7.37
C ILE A 29 -17.35 -11.50 -7.85
N ASP A 30 -18.46 -10.77 -7.87
CA ASP A 30 -18.48 -9.37 -8.31
C ASP A 30 -17.79 -8.45 -7.29
N SER A 31 -17.92 -8.71 -5.99
CA SER A 31 -17.19 -7.96 -4.97
C SER A 31 -15.70 -8.31 -4.97
N LEU A 32 -15.36 -9.56 -5.29
CA LEU A 32 -13.97 -10.02 -5.41
C LEU A 32 -13.18 -9.18 -6.42
N ALA A 33 -13.77 -8.90 -7.58
CA ALA A 33 -13.12 -8.12 -8.63
C ALA A 33 -12.84 -6.67 -8.17
N ILE A 34 -13.78 -6.08 -7.44
CA ILE A 34 -13.65 -4.72 -6.89
C ILE A 34 -12.57 -4.69 -5.80
N ASP A 35 -12.61 -5.64 -4.87
CA ASP A 35 -11.64 -5.74 -3.78
C ASP A 35 -10.23 -6.00 -4.33
N LEU A 36 -10.09 -6.82 -5.37
CA LEU A 36 -8.80 -7.09 -6.03
C LEU A 36 -8.26 -5.85 -6.78
N GLN A 37 -9.14 -5.10 -7.45
CA GLN A 37 -8.77 -3.83 -8.09
C GLN A 37 -8.24 -2.85 -7.04
N ARG A 38 -8.95 -2.72 -5.91
CA ARG A 38 -8.55 -1.85 -4.80
C ARG A 38 -7.22 -2.29 -4.19
N ALA A 39 -7.03 -3.59 -3.98
CA ALA A 39 -5.76 -4.13 -3.48
C ALA A 39 -4.60 -3.81 -4.44
N SER A 40 -4.82 -3.90 -5.75
CA SER A 40 -3.80 -3.53 -6.75
C SER A 40 -3.39 -2.06 -6.64
N GLU A 41 -4.36 -1.15 -6.48
CA GLU A 41 -4.09 0.29 -6.29
C GLU A 41 -3.27 0.56 -5.02
N LEU A 42 -3.63 -0.10 -3.91
CA LEU A 42 -2.91 0.02 -2.64
C LEU A 42 -1.47 -0.50 -2.76
N ILE A 43 -1.26 -1.61 -3.46
CA ILE A 43 0.08 -2.17 -3.70
C ILE A 43 0.94 -1.21 -4.53
N GLU A 44 0.39 -0.63 -5.59
CA GLU A 44 1.11 0.36 -6.40
C GLU A 44 1.50 1.58 -5.58
N TRP A 45 0.56 2.08 -4.78
CA TRP A 45 0.82 3.21 -3.88
C TRP A 45 1.94 2.88 -2.86
N CYS A 46 1.87 1.71 -2.22
CA CYS A 46 2.90 1.25 -1.27
C CYS A 46 4.29 1.16 -1.93
N ARG A 47 4.35 0.64 -3.16
CA ARG A 47 5.61 0.57 -3.94
C ARG A 47 6.16 1.94 -4.24
N ALA A 48 5.33 2.88 -4.69
CA ALA A 48 5.75 4.26 -4.96
C ALA A 48 6.29 4.96 -3.71
N ARG A 49 5.64 4.73 -2.55
CA ARG A 49 6.08 5.26 -1.25
C ARG A 49 7.44 4.69 -0.83
N LEU A 50 7.64 3.39 -0.99
CA LEU A 50 8.91 2.72 -0.68
C LEU A 50 10.04 3.20 -1.59
N GLU A 51 9.76 3.38 -2.88
CA GLU A 51 10.76 3.89 -3.82
C GLU A 51 11.17 5.31 -3.49
N THR A 52 10.20 6.19 -3.18
CA THR A 52 10.48 7.56 -2.72
C THR A 52 11.36 7.55 -1.46
N THR A 53 11.04 6.67 -0.51
CA THR A 53 11.80 6.53 0.73
C THR A 53 13.22 6.03 0.46
N ARG A 54 13.38 5.06 -0.46
CA ARG A 54 14.70 4.56 -0.88
C ARG A 54 15.55 5.66 -1.49
N VAL A 55 15.00 6.45 -2.41
CA VAL A 55 15.72 7.56 -3.06
C VAL A 55 16.20 8.59 -2.03
N GLU A 56 15.36 8.95 -1.05
CA GLU A 56 15.77 9.87 0.01
C GLU A 56 16.89 9.27 0.89
N VAL A 57 16.81 7.99 1.23
CA VAL A 57 17.88 7.29 1.97
C VAL A 57 19.19 7.29 1.19
N GLU A 58 19.15 6.96 -0.11
CA GLU A 58 20.32 6.95 -0.99
C GLU A 58 20.95 8.35 -1.10
N ARG A 59 20.12 9.40 -1.19
CA ARG A 59 20.59 10.79 -1.18
C ARG A 59 21.30 11.13 0.13
N ILE A 60 20.73 10.76 1.27
CA ILE A 60 21.34 11.00 2.58
C ILE A 60 22.70 10.27 2.68
N VAL A 61 22.77 9.00 2.28
CA VAL A 61 24.02 8.23 2.31
C VAL A 61 25.07 8.88 1.41
N THR A 62 24.70 9.30 0.20
CA THR A 62 25.61 9.99 -0.74
C THR A 62 26.13 11.31 -0.14
N ASP A 63 25.26 12.12 0.45
CA ASP A 63 25.63 13.38 1.12
C ASP A 63 26.59 13.17 2.31
N LEU A 64 26.55 11.98 2.94
CA LEU A 64 27.46 11.59 4.02
C LEU A 64 28.83 11.10 3.51
N ASP A 65 28.89 10.43 2.36
CA ASP A 65 30.13 9.93 1.76
C ASP A 65 30.95 11.03 1.05
N ASP A 66 30.31 12.10 0.57
CA ASP A 66 30.97 13.26 -0.05
C ASP A 66 31.64 14.24 0.95
N LYS A 67 31.72 13.86 2.24
CA LYS A 67 32.25 14.70 3.33
C LYS A 67 33.45 14.08 4.05
#